data_AF-A0A956YXN6-F1
#
_entry.id   AF-A0A956YXN6-F1
#
_cell.length_a   1.000
_cell.length_b   1.000
_cell.length_c   1.000
_cell.angle_alpha   90.00
_cell.angle_beta   90.00
_cell.angle_gamma   90.00
#
_symmetry.space_group_name_H-M   'P 1'
#
loop_
_entity.id
_entity.type
_entity.pdbx_description
1 polymer ?
#
loop_
_entity_poly.entity_id
_entity_poly.type
_entity_poly.pdbx_seq_one_letter_code
_entity_poly.pdbx_strand_id
1 'polypeptide(L)'
;MDPIVLGILLGLVYGVVDIIPMLRMEFPDKRAAITGAFINRFAIGFLVPNSLPTLDPILRGLLLGTVLSLPDAIITKAYVPI
;
A
#
# COMPACT_ATOMS: atom_id res chain seq x y z
N MET A 1 -14.35 -16.14 -6.23
CA MET A 1 -13.07 -16.05 -5.52
C MET A 1 -13.29 -15.23 -4.26
N ASP A 2 -12.66 -15.59 -3.15
CA ASP A 2 -12.74 -14.82 -1.92
C ASP A 2 -12.18 -13.40 -2.15
N PRO A 3 -12.86 -12.31 -1.73
CA PRO A 3 -12.41 -10.93 -1.94
C PRO A 3 -11.02 -10.64 -1.35
N ILE A 4 -10.67 -11.30 -0.24
CA ILE A 4 -9.36 -11.17 0.40
C ILE A 4 -8.29 -11.76 -0.51
N VAL A 5 -8.52 -12.97 -1.03
CA VAL A 5 -7.61 -13.63 -1.97
C VAL A 5 -7.44 -12.80 -3.26
N LEU A 6 -8.54 -12.27 -3.80
CA LEU A 6 -8.50 -11.40 -4.97
C LEU A 6 -7.70 -10.12 -4.69
N GLY A 7 -7.91 -9.50 -3.53
CA GLY A 7 -7.18 -8.31 -3.10
C GLY A 7 -5.68 -8.54 -2.93
N ILE A 8 -5.29 -9.67 -2.33
CA ILE A 8 -3.87 -10.04 -2.20
C ILE A 8 -3.25 -10.19 -3.59
N LEU A 9 -3.93 -10.86 -4.52
CA LEU A 9 -3.42 -11.12 -5.86
C LEU A 9 -3.28 -9.80 -6.66
N LEU A 10 -4.31 -8.96 -6.66
CA LEU A 10 -4.25 -7.64 -7.30
C LEU A 10 -3.19 -6.74 -6.67
N GLY A 11 -3.10 -6.73 -5.34
CA GLY A 11 -2.10 -5.97 -4.61
C GLY A 11 -0.67 -6.40 -4.97
N LEU A 12 -0.40 -7.70 -5.05
CA LEU A 12 0.90 -8.22 -5.46
C LEU A 12 1.23 -7.83 -6.90
N VAL A 13 0.29 -7.99 -7.84
CA VAL A 13 0.50 -7.64 -9.24
C VAL A 13 0.78 -6.14 -9.39
N TYR A 14 -0.03 -5.28 -8.77
CA TYR A 14 0.17 -3.83 -8.86
C TYR A 14 1.46 -3.38 -8.18
N GLY A 15 1.78 -3.94 -7.01
CA GLY A 15 3.03 -3.66 -6.31
C GLY A 15 4.25 -4.04 -7.13
N VAL A 16 4.28 -5.24 -7.71
CA VAL A 16 5.40 -5.70 -8.54
C VAL A 16 5.54 -4.85 -9.81
N VAL A 17 4.43 -4.57 -10.51
CA VAL A 17 4.46 -3.77 -11.74
C VAL A 17 5.00 -2.35 -11.49
N ASP A 18 4.64 -1.75 -10.36
CA ASP A 18 5.05 -0.38 -10.00
C ASP A 18 6.55 -0.25 -9.67
N ILE A 19 7.15 -1.28 -9.03
CA ILE A 19 8.57 -1.22 -8.67
C ILE A 19 9.53 -1.57 -9.82
N ILE A 20 9.07 -2.25 -10.87
CA ILE A 20 9.90 -2.60 -12.04
C ILE A 20 10.63 -1.38 -12.64
N PRO A 21 9.94 -0.27 -12.99
CA PRO A 21 10.62 0.91 -13.52
C PRO A 21 11.59 1.54 -12.51
N MET A 22 11.30 1.45 -11.21
CA MET A 22 12.14 2.02 -10.14
C MET A 22 13.49 1.30 -10.02
N LEU A 23 13.63 0.07 -10.52
CA LEU A 23 14.92 -0.64 -10.54
C LEU A 23 15.98 0.10 -11.35
N ARG A 24 15.58 0.89 -12.35
CA ARG A 24 16.48 1.67 -13.22
C ARG A 24 16.69 3.12 -12.78
N MET A 25 15.93 3.58 -11.78
CA MET A 25 16.02 4.94 -11.26
C MET A 25 17.06 5.05 -10.14
N GLU A 26 17.62 6.24 -9.97
CA GLU A 26 18.48 6.58 -8.83
C GLU A 26 17.67 7.29 -7.76
N PHE A 27 17.79 6.82 -6.52
CA PHE A 27 17.13 7.38 -5.35
C PHE A 27 18.14 7.46 -4.20
N PRO A 28 18.12 8.55 -3.38
CA PRO A 28 18.97 8.66 -2.19
C PRO A 28 18.80 7.49 -1.21
N ASP A 29 17.56 7.07 -0.94
CA ASP A 29 17.23 5.83 -0.23
C ASP A 29 16.35 4.94 -1.13
N LYS A 30 17.00 4.20 -2.03
CA LYS A 30 16.34 3.31 -3.00
C LYS A 30 15.50 2.21 -2.33
N ARG A 31 15.91 1.74 -1.15
CA ARG A 31 15.17 0.70 -0.42
C ARG A 31 13.86 1.27 0.11
N ALA A 32 13.89 2.45 0.75
CA ALA A 32 12.68 3.10 1.22
C ALA A 32 11.72 3.44 0.09
N ALA A 33 12.24 4.00 -1.01
CA ALA A 33 11.44 4.37 -2.16
C ALA A 33 10.70 3.17 -2.78
N ILE A 34 11.42 2.08 -3.06
CA ILE A 34 10.84 0.85 -3.63
C ILE A 34 9.84 0.21 -2.67
N THR A 35 10.17 0.14 -1.37
CA THR A 35 9.30 -0.50 -0.37
C THR A 35 8.02 0.29 -0.16
N GLY A 36 8.11 1.62 -0.05
CA GLY A 36 6.95 2.50 0.06
C GLY A 36 6.06 2.45 -1.18
N ALA A 37 6.65 2.51 -2.38
CA ALA A 37 5.91 2.42 -3.63
C ALA A 37 5.16 1.08 -3.77
N PHE A 38 5.84 -0.04 -3.46
CA PHE A 38 5.22 -1.37 -3.44
C PHE A 38 4.04 -1.43 -2.48
N ILE A 39 4.22 -1.00 -1.22
CA ILE A 39 3.18 -1.05 -0.19
C ILE A 39 1.99 -0.19 -0.60
N ASN A 40 2.23 0.99 -1.17
CA ASN A 40 1.16 1.86 -1.65
C ASN A 40 0.30 1.18 -2.72
N ARG A 41 0.93 0.58 -3.74
CA ARG A 41 0.20 -0.13 -4.80
C ARG A 41 -0.43 -1.44 -4.34
N PHE A 42 0.21 -2.13 -3.42
CA PHE A 42 -0.37 -3.30 -2.76
C PHE A 42 -1.64 -2.92 -2.00
N ALA A 43 -1.60 -1.86 -1.19
CA ALA A 43 -2.75 -1.36 -0.45
C ALA A 43 -3.93 -1.05 -1.36
N ILE A 44 -3.70 -0.33 -2.47
CA ILE A 44 -4.74 -0.04 -3.45
C ILE A 44 -5.35 -1.34 -4.02
N GLY A 45 -4.50 -2.28 -4.47
CA GLY A 45 -4.98 -3.54 -5.03
C GLY A 45 -5.72 -4.43 -4.03
N PHE A 46 -5.31 -4.37 -2.75
CA PHE A 46 -5.98 -5.08 -1.66
C PHE A 46 -7.34 -4.49 -1.33
N LEU A 47 -7.44 -3.16 -1.25
CA LEU A 47 -8.63 -2.46 -0.78
C LEU A 47 -9.77 -2.40 -1.80
N VAL A 48 -9.46 -2.36 -3.11
CA VAL A 48 -10.46 -2.26 -4.18
C VAL A 48 -11.50 -3.40 -4.13
N PRO A 49 -11.12 -4.70 -4.12
CA PRO A 49 -12.08 -5.79 -4.04
C PRO A 49 -12.62 -6.01 -2.62
N ASN A 50 -11.85 -5.63 -1.59
CA ASN A 50 -12.26 -5.70 -0.20
C ASN A 50 -13.01 -4.43 0.20
N SER A 51 -13.97 -3.96 -0.60
CA SER A 51 -14.90 -2.93 -0.12
C SER A 51 -15.37 -3.40 1.26
N LEU A 52 -15.17 -2.60 2.31
CA LEU A 52 -15.45 -2.94 3.71
C LEU A 52 -16.83 -2.35 4.13
N PRO A 53 -17.97 -2.75 3.54
CA PRO A 53 -19.27 -2.14 3.87
C PRO A 53 -19.79 -2.63 5.22
N THR A 54 -19.29 -3.75 5.73
CA THR A 54 -19.71 -4.35 7.01
C THR A 54 -18.95 -3.83 8.22
N LEU A 55 -17.83 -3.13 8.03
CA LEU A 55 -17.08 -2.50 9.12
C LEU A 55 -17.68 -1.15 9.47
N ASP A 56 -17.66 -0.84 10.78
CA ASP A 56 -17.99 0.49 11.29
C ASP A 56 -17.15 1.57 10.56
N PRO A 57 -17.72 2.72 10.18
CA PRO A 57 -17.03 3.74 9.40
C PRO A 57 -15.75 4.28 10.05
N ILE A 58 -15.70 4.36 11.39
CA ILE A 58 -14.53 4.86 12.13
C ILE A 58 -13.42 3.82 12.07
N LEU A 59 -13.74 2.56 12.37
CA LEU A 59 -12.80 1.43 12.27
C LEU A 59 -12.27 1.28 10.85
N ARG A 60 -13.15 1.39 9.86
CA ARG A 60 -12.76 1.40 8.45
C ARG A 60 -11.84 2.57 8.13
N GLY A 61 -12.17 3.78 8.57
CA GLY A 61 -11.33 4.96 8.37
C GLY A 61 -9.95 4.82 9.00
N LEU A 62 -9.87 4.27 10.22
CA LEU A 62 -8.62 4.00 10.93
C LEU A 62 -7.77 2.95 10.20
N LEU A 63 -8.37 1.84 9.76
CA LEU A 63 -7.69 0.79 9.01
C LEU A 63 -7.17 1.30 7.67
N LEU A 64 -8.02 2.00 6.90
CA LEU A 64 -7.62 2.57 5.62
C LEU A 64 -6.53 3.63 5.81
N GLY A 65 -6.71 4.54 6.77
CA GLY A 65 -5.75 5.60 7.06
C GLY A 65 -4.39 5.07 7.48
N THR A 66 -4.35 4.04 8.33
CA THR A 66 -3.08 3.41 8.76
C THR A 66 -2.38 2.67 7.63
N VAL A 67 -3.12 1.93 6.80
CA VAL A 67 -2.54 1.22 5.65
C VAL A 67 -2.03 2.19 4.60
N LEU A 68 -2.77 3.27 4.34
CA LEU A 68 -2.40 4.28 3.34
C LEU A 68 -1.30 5.23 3.81
N SER A 69 -1.11 5.45 5.12
CA SER A 69 -0.01 6.27 5.67
C SER A 69 1.30 5.49 5.84
N LEU A 70 1.25 4.16 5.89
CA LEU A 70 2.43 3.29 5.96
C LEU A 70 3.50 3.58 4.88
N PRO A 71 3.16 3.70 3.58
CA PRO A 71 4.17 4.01 2.56
C PRO A 71 4.82 5.38 2.77
N ASP A 72 4.06 6.39 3.19
CA ASP A 72 4.58 7.73 3.48
C ASP A 72 5.55 7.69 4.66
N ALA A 73 5.21 6.96 5.72
CA ALA A 73 6.08 6.77 6.89
C ALA A 73 7.41 6.08 6.52
N ILE A 74 7.37 5.10 5.63
CA ILE A 74 8.57 4.37 5.17
C ILE A 74 9.47 5.26 4.32
N ILE A 75 8.89 6.06 3.43
CA ILE A 75 9.64 6.95 2.52
C ILE A 75 10.24 8.12 3.29
N THR A 76 9.45 8.76 4.15
CA THR A 76 9.87 9.96 4.91
C THR A 76 10.67 9.64 6.16
N LYS A 77 10.66 8.37 6.62
CA LYS A 77 11.16 7.94 7.94
C LYS A 77 10.47 8.64 9.11
N ALA A 78 9.31 9.26 8.88
CA ALA A 78 8.49 9.89 9.92
C ALA A 78 7.38 8.94 10.34
N TYR A 79 7.46 8.46 11.58
CA TYR A 79 6.49 7.50 12.15
C TYR A 79 5.52 8.15 13.14
N VAL A 80 5.59 9.48 13.28
CA VAL A 80 4.70 10.31 14.09
C VAL A 80 3.56 10.80 13.17
N PRO A 81 2.33 11.01 13.67
CA PRO A 81 1.22 11.48 12.84
C PRO A 81 1.60 12.74 12.07
N ILE A 82 1.40 12.70 10.75
CA ILE A 82 1.54 13.85 9.83
C ILE A 82 0.18 14.53 9.71
#